data_AF-A0A7S0M6G2-F1
#
_entry.id   AF-A0A7S0M6G2-F1
#
_cell.length_a   1.000
_cell.length_b   1.000
_cell.length_c   1.000
_cell.angle_alpha   90.00
_cell.angle_beta   90.00
_cell.angle_gamma   90.00
#
_symmetry.space_group_name_H-M   'P 1'
#
loop_
_entity.id
_entity.type
_entity.pdbx_description
1 polymer ?
#
loop_
_entity_poly.entity_id
_entity_poly.type
_entity_poly.pdbx_seq_one_letter_code
_entity_poly.pdbx_strand_id
1 'polypeptide(L)'
;KVAGSLWSREMPVSDGGASGVVDVTNPATGALFQLALTHEARPGPHHKTSVLTFRARYVLVNMSGQTLGYRQAGTEDQVLIRPRHKTNFHWSDAALAERALCVCVP
;
A
#
# COMPACT_ATOMS: atom_id res chain seq x y z
N LYS A 1 14.03 -8.75 14.27
CA LYS A 1 14.94 -8.38 13.16
C LYS A 1 15.58 -9.65 12.61
N VAL A 2 15.48 -9.92 11.32
CA VAL A 2 16.08 -11.10 10.68
C VAL A 2 17.38 -10.67 10.05
N ALA A 3 18.51 -11.26 10.46
CA ALA A 3 19.82 -10.88 9.96
C ALA A 3 19.86 -10.97 8.42
N GLY A 4 20.31 -9.88 7.77
CA GLY A 4 20.41 -9.79 6.31
C GLY A 4 19.11 -9.52 5.55
N SER A 5 17.94 -9.45 6.20
CA SER A 5 16.67 -9.19 5.50
C SER A 5 16.39 -7.68 5.38
N LEU A 6 16.34 -7.20 4.14
CA LEU A 6 15.89 -5.85 3.77
C LEU A 6 14.45 -5.54 4.20
N TRP A 7 13.65 -6.59 4.43
CA TRP A 7 12.25 -6.49 4.84
C TRP A 7 12.05 -6.50 6.36
N SER A 8 13.11 -6.71 7.15
CA SER A 8 13.01 -6.88 8.61
C SER A 8 13.35 -5.63 9.42
N ARG A 9 13.07 -4.45 8.85
CA ARG A 9 13.26 -3.15 9.52
C ARG A 9 12.03 -2.79 10.33
N GLU A 10 12.25 -2.16 11.48
CA GLU A 10 11.17 -1.52 12.24
C GLU A 10 10.52 -0.43 11.40
N MET A 11 9.20 -0.31 11.53
CA MET A 11 8.40 0.69 10.82
C MET A 11 7.57 1.45 11.85
N PRO A 12 7.63 2.79 11.86
CA PRO A 12 6.79 3.57 12.77
C PRO A 12 5.32 3.42 12.37
N VAL A 13 4.46 3.13 13.34
CA VAL A 13 3.02 3.23 13.15
C VAL A 13 2.62 4.66 13.50
N SER A 14 2.40 5.47 12.48
CA SER A 14 1.76 6.77 12.62
C SER A 14 0.26 6.54 12.83
N ASP A 15 -0.16 6.60 14.10
CA ASP A 15 -1.44 7.11 14.63
C ASP A 15 -1.73 6.51 16.03
N GLY A 16 -2.09 7.35 17.00
CA GLY A 16 -2.24 7.03 18.42
C GLY A 16 -3.54 6.31 18.82
N GLY A 17 -3.98 5.31 18.05
CA GLY A 17 -5.19 4.53 18.32
C GLY A 17 -5.19 3.12 17.73
N ALA A 18 -6.31 2.40 17.85
CA ALA A 18 -6.50 1.00 17.39
C ALA A 18 -6.39 0.79 15.87
N SER A 19 -6.13 1.83 15.08
CA SER A 19 -5.84 1.74 13.64
C SER A 19 -4.92 2.88 13.21
N GLY A 20 -3.99 2.60 12.31
CA GLY A 20 -3.04 3.57 11.75
C GLY A 20 -2.63 3.21 10.33
N VAL A 21 -1.68 3.96 9.79
CA VAL A 21 -1.17 3.76 8.43
C VAL A 21 0.33 3.51 8.46
N VAL A 22 0.75 2.56 7.62
CA VAL A 22 2.14 2.17 7.44
C VAL A 22 2.52 2.34 5.98
N ASP A 23 3.60 3.08 5.75
CA ASP A 23 4.22 3.23 4.44
C ASP A 23 5.31 2.17 4.27
N VAL A 24 5.21 1.37 3.21
CA VAL A 24 6.14 0.27 2.90
C VAL A 24 6.74 0.50 1.52
N THR A 25 8.04 0.80 1.49
CA THR A 25 8.80 0.92 0.24
C THR A 25 9.36 -0.45 -0.15
N ASN A 26 9.08 -0.89 -1.38
CA ASN A 26 9.72 -2.06 -1.96
C ASN A 26 11.19 -1.74 -2.27
N PRO A 27 12.17 -2.36 -1.59
CA PRO A 27 13.58 -2.05 -1.79
C PRO A 27 14.11 -2.44 -3.17
N ALA A 28 13.43 -3.35 -3.89
CA ALA A 28 13.84 -3.77 -5.23
C ALA A 28 13.35 -2.82 -6.33
N THR A 29 12.20 -2.18 -6.15
CA THR A 29 11.56 -1.36 -7.19
C THR A 29 11.42 0.11 -6.83
N GLY A 30 11.60 0.50 -5.56
CA GLY A 30 11.33 1.86 -5.09
C GLY A 30 9.84 2.18 -4.91
N ALA A 31 8.94 1.25 -5.24
CA ALA A 31 7.50 1.46 -5.11
C ALA A 31 7.07 1.65 -3.66
N LEU A 32 6.17 2.61 -3.41
CA LEU A 32 5.62 2.90 -2.09
C LEU A 32 4.18 2.39 -1.98
N PHE A 33 3.98 1.43 -1.09
CA PHE A 33 2.68 0.87 -0.71
C PHE A 33 2.21 1.49 0.60
N GLN A 34 0.95 1.91 0.64
CA GLN A 34 0.33 2.42 1.86
C GLN A 34 -0.61 1.36 2.40
N LEU A 35 -0.35 0.89 3.61
CA LEU A 35 -1.13 -0.13 4.29
C LEU A 35 -1.90 0.48 5.46
N ALA A 36 -3.17 0.14 5.58
CA ALA A 36 -3.90 0.36 6.82
C ALA A 36 -3.60 -0.79 7.78
N LEU A 37 -3.26 -0.44 9.02
CA LEU A 37 -3.05 -1.34 10.14
C LEU A 37 -4.20 -1.19 11.11
N THR A 38 -4.78 -2.29 11.55
CA THR A 38 -5.74 -2.34 12.67
C THR A 38 -5.17 -3.23 13.76
N HIS A 39 -5.23 -2.75 15.01
CA HIS A 39 -4.79 -3.46 16.20
C HIS A 39 -5.99 -3.73 17.12
N GLU A 40 -6.24 -5.00 17.40
CA GLU A 40 -7.33 -5.42 18.28
C GLU A 40 -6.80 -6.34 19.38
N ALA A 41 -7.22 -6.10 20.63
CA ALA A 41 -7.07 -7.08 21.68
C ALA A 41 -8.16 -8.15 21.54
N ARG A 42 -7.77 -9.42 21.51
CA ARG A 42 -8.69 -10.56 21.47
C ARG A 42 -8.47 -11.44 22.70
N PRO A 43 -9.55 -12.02 23.28
CA PRO A 43 -9.42 -13.06 24.28
C PRO A 43 -8.64 -14.24 23.70
N GLY A 44 -7.70 -14.78 24.48
CA GLY A 44 -6.91 -15.94 24.08
C GLY A 44 -6.44 -16.72 25.31
N PRO A 45 -5.87 -17.92 25.13
CA PRO A 45 -5.48 -18.80 26.23
C PRO A 45 -4.46 -18.17 27.20
N HIS A 46 -3.75 -17.13 26.76
CA HIS A 46 -2.74 -16.42 27.53
C HIS A 46 -3.12 -14.95 27.69
N HIS A 47 -4.19 -14.67 28.43
CA HIS A 47 -4.59 -13.40 29.10
C HIS A 47 -4.45 -12.02 28.39
N LYS A 48 -4.01 -11.90 27.13
CA LYS A 48 -4.06 -10.74 26.22
C LYS A 48 -3.40 -11.11 24.88
N THR A 49 -4.20 -11.56 23.90
CA THR A 49 -3.72 -11.72 22.51
C THR A 49 -3.94 -10.42 21.75
N SER A 50 -2.93 -9.93 21.03
CA SER A 50 -3.10 -8.82 20.09
C SER A 50 -3.15 -9.34 18.66
N VAL A 51 -4.16 -8.92 17.90
CA VAL A 51 -4.28 -9.21 16.47
C VAL A 51 -3.95 -7.94 15.70
N LEU A 52 -3.00 -8.05 14.78
CA LEU A 52 -2.63 -7.00 13.86
C LEU A 52 -3.11 -7.39 12.46
N THR A 53 -3.94 -6.54 11.86
CA THR A 53 -4.48 -6.75 10.51
C THR A 53 -3.93 -5.68 9.57
N PHE A 54 -3.26 -6.10 8.51
CA PHE A 54 -2.78 -5.22 7.44
C PHE A 54 -3.67 -5.37 6.21
N ARG A 55 -4.04 -4.25 5.59
CA ARG A 55 -4.77 -4.21 4.31
C ARG A 55 -4.27 -3.06 3.45
N ALA A 56 -4.44 -3.15 2.13
CA ALA A 56 -4.18 -2.02 1.25
C ALA A 56 -5.03 -0.81 1.71
N ARG A 57 -4.40 0.36 1.88
CA ARG A 57 -5.13 1.58 2.25
C ARG A 57 -6.06 2.03 1.14
N TYR A 58 -5.59 1.93 -0.11
CA TYR A 58 -6.30 2.37 -1.29
C TYR A 58 -6.36 1.25 -2.34
N VAL A 59 -7.50 1.16 -3.01
CA VAL A 59 -7.76 0.24 -4.11
C VAL A 59 -8.32 1.06 -5.25
N LEU A 60 -7.75 0.89 -6.44
CA LEU A 60 -8.30 1.48 -7.67
C LEU A 60 -9.30 0.50 -8.28
N VAL A 61 -10.47 1.02 -8.67
CA VAL A 61 -11.53 0.24 -9.32
C VAL A 61 -11.88 0.93 -10.63
N ASN A 62 -11.77 0.20 -11.74
CA ASN A 62 -12.09 0.76 -13.05
C ASN A 62 -13.55 0.49 -13.42
N MET A 63 -14.37 1.55 -13.36
CA MET A 63 -15.78 1.51 -13.74
C MET A 63 -16.08 2.18 -15.09
N SER A 64 -15.05 2.57 -15.86
CA SER A 64 -15.20 3.34 -17.10
C SER A 64 -15.73 2.54 -18.30
N GLY A 65 -15.74 1.20 -18.21
CA GLY A 65 -16.07 0.32 -19.33
C GLY A 65 -14.94 0.11 -20.35
N GLN A 66 -13.81 0.80 -20.21
CA GLN A 66 -12.61 0.66 -21.05
C GLN A 66 -11.41 0.26 -20.21
N THR A 67 -10.35 -0.30 -20.79
CA THR A 67 -9.09 -0.49 -20.06
C THR A 67 -8.50 0.89 -19.77
N LEU A 68 -8.12 1.13 -18.53
CA LEU A 68 -7.41 2.33 -18.13
C LEU A 68 -5.99 1.95 -17.75
N GLY A 69 -5.03 2.84 -17.96
CA GLY A 69 -3.75 2.73 -17.28
C GLY A 69 -3.53 3.91 -16.36
N TYR A 70 -2.87 3.64 -15.23
CA TYR A 70 -2.48 4.67 -14.29
C TYR A 70 -0.97 4.66 -14.07
N ARG A 71 -0.45 5.83 -13.71
CA ARG A 71 0.95 6.03 -13.32
C ARG A 71 1.09 7.18 -12.36
N GLN A 72 2.22 7.26 -11.68
CA GLN A 72 2.59 8.47 -10.94
C GLN A 72 3.09 9.54 -11.92
N ALA A 73 2.72 10.80 -11.69
CA ALA A 73 3.33 11.90 -12.44
C ALA A 73 4.85 11.87 -12.27
N GLY A 74 5.58 12.10 -13.37
CA GLY A 74 7.04 11.96 -13.39
C GLY A 74 7.59 10.54 -13.60
N THR A 75 6.75 9.50 -13.65
CA THR A 75 7.18 8.13 -14.00
C THR A 75 6.69 7.71 -15.38
N GLU A 76 7.40 6.80 -16.05
CA GLU A 76 6.99 6.24 -17.36
C GLU A 76 6.15 4.97 -17.21
N ASP A 77 6.40 4.19 -16.16
CA ASP A 77 5.72 2.92 -15.93
C ASP A 77 4.21 3.10 -15.77
N GLN A 78 3.44 2.29 -16.48
CA GLN A 78 1.99 2.31 -16.47
C GLN A 78 1.44 0.95 -16.01
N VAL A 79 0.49 0.99 -15.08
CA VAL A 79 -0.23 -0.19 -14.61
C VAL A 79 -1.63 -0.19 -15.23
N LEU A 80 -1.95 -1.28 -15.93
CA LEU A 80 -3.25 -1.44 -16.58
C LEU A 80 -4.31 -1.98 -15.61
N ILE A 81 -5.51 -1.39 -15.67
CA ILE A 81 -6.70 -1.81 -14.95
C ILE A 81 -7.79 -2.09 -15.99
N ARG A 82 -8.16 -3.37 -16.17
CA ARG A 82 -9.25 -3.78 -17.07
C ARG A 82 -10.62 -3.29 -16.55
N PRO A 83 -11.64 -3.20 -17.41
CA PRO A 83 -13.00 -2.87 -16.99
C PRO A 83 -13.48 -3.76 -15.84
N ARG A 84 -14.12 -3.17 -14.84
CA ARG A 84 -14.68 -3.83 -13.64
C ARG A 84 -13.65 -4.56 -12.77
N HIS A 85 -12.36 -4.39 -13.03
CA HIS A 85 -11.30 -4.93 -12.17
C HIS A 85 -10.89 -3.93 -11.11
N LYS A 86 -10.35 -4.49 -10.02
CA LYS A 86 -9.72 -3.76 -8.93
C LYS A 86 -8.26 -4.12 -8.80
N THR A 87 -7.43 -3.16 -8.38
CA THR A 87 -6.02 -3.40 -8.06
C THR A 87 -5.60 -2.58 -6.84
N ASN A 88 -4.63 -3.10 -6.08
CA ASN A 88 -4.07 -2.37 -4.95
C ASN A 88 -3.25 -1.19 -5.48
N PHE A 89 -3.51 0.00 -4.92
CA PHE A 89 -2.79 1.20 -5.29
C PHE A 89 -1.40 1.24 -4.66
N HIS A 90 -0.43 1.72 -5.43
CA HIS A 90 0.91 2.07 -4.96
C HIS A 90 1.46 3.25 -5.78
N TRP A 91 2.38 4.00 -5.19
CA TRP A 91 3.21 4.94 -5.91
C TRP A 91 4.38 4.17 -6.53
N SER A 92 4.70 4.43 -7.80
CA SER A 92 5.77 3.73 -8.49
C SER A 92 7.15 4.12 -7.97
N ASP A 93 7.33 5.37 -7.54
CA ASP A 93 8.59 5.88 -6.99
C ASP A 93 8.38 6.65 -5.68
N ALA A 94 8.92 6.09 -4.59
CA ALA A 94 8.88 6.68 -3.26
C ALA A 94 9.71 7.98 -3.16
N ALA A 95 10.72 8.20 -4.00
CA ALA A 95 11.61 9.37 -3.93
C ALA A 95 10.99 10.62 -4.57
N LEU A 96 10.03 10.45 -5.49
CA LEU A 96 9.35 11.58 -6.10
C LEU A 96 8.48 12.31 -5.07
N ALA A 97 8.73 13.62 -4.93
CA ALA A 97 7.93 14.51 -4.08
C ALA A 97 6.50 14.69 -4.62
N GLU A 98 6.33 14.63 -5.94
CA GLU A 98 5.03 14.74 -6.56
C GLU A 98 4.20 13.46 -6.36
N ARG A 99 3.04 13.61 -5.71
CA ARG A 99 2.06 12.55 -5.46
C ARG A 99 0.80 12.77 -6.29
N ALA A 100 0.97 12.98 -7.60
CA ALA A 100 -0.12 13.09 -8.54
C ALA A 100 -0.33 11.78 -9.31
N LEU A 101 -1.58 11.34 -9.39
CA LEU A 101 -2.00 10.15 -10.15
C LEU A 101 -2.42 10.58 -11.55
N CYS A 102 -1.71 10.10 -12.57
CA CYS A 102 -2.12 10.24 -13.96
C CYS A 102 -2.96 9.02 -14.37
N VAL A 103 -4.09 9.25 -15.03
CA VAL A 103 -4.95 8.19 -15.58
C VAL A 103 -5.21 8.50 -17.06
N CYS A 104 -5.04 7.51 -17.92
CA CYS A 104 -5.33 7.62 -19.34
C CYS A 104 -5.96 6.35 -19.90
N VAL A 105 -6.62 6.49 -21.05
CA VAL A 105 -6.92 5.35 -21.92
C VAL A 105 -5.61 5.04 -22.67
N PRO A 106 -5.05 3.83 -22.52
CA PRO A 106 -3.82 3.43 -23.19
C PRO A 106 -4.00 3.27 -24.70
#